data_AF-A0A2W0ECI9-F1
#
_entry.id   AF-A0A2W0ECI9-F1
#
_cell.length_a   1.000
_cell.length_b   1.000
_cell.length_c   1.000
_cell.angle_alpha   90.00
_cell.angle_beta   90.00
_cell.angle_gamma   90.00
#
_symmetry.space_group_name_H-M   'P 1'
#
loop_
_entity.id
_entity.type
_entity.pdbx_description
1 polymer ?
#
loop_
_entity_poly.entity_id
_entity_poly.type
_entity_poly.pdbx_seq_one_letter_code
_entity_poly.pdbx_strand_id
1 'polypeptide(L)'
;MSTLDEEDRREYYRIEDTIALEIRPLSATEASGQEVLQDASPLFNLLSELHLSEFESQHLLRQISERDRNIAAFLKSQNKRIDLLSQVIAITVLGQIGEPQPVIISEGGIDFQHPSPVAIGARLSVKLVLMPQALGLL
;
A
#
# COMPACT_ATOMS: atom_id res chain seq x y z
N MET A 1 -16.44 35.23 20.98
CA MET A 1 -16.59 33.78 21.19
C MET A 1 -15.79 33.12 20.09
N SER A 2 -14.62 32.57 20.45
CA SER A 2 -13.76 31.84 19.51
C SER A 2 -14.40 30.48 19.28
N THR A 3 -14.83 30.21 18.05
CA THR A 3 -15.34 28.90 17.65
C THR A 3 -14.18 27.92 17.66
N LEU A 4 -14.17 27.02 18.64
CA LEU A 4 -13.27 25.86 18.72
C LEU A 4 -13.26 25.00 17.43
N ASP A 5 -14.21 25.25 16.52
CA ASP A 5 -14.36 24.56 15.24
C ASP A 5 -13.41 25.03 14.11
N GLU A 6 -12.71 26.18 14.24
CA GLU A 6 -11.78 26.63 13.19
C GLU A 6 -10.41 25.94 13.24
N GLU A 7 -9.95 25.51 14.42
CA GLU A 7 -8.68 24.77 14.59
C GLU A 7 -8.76 23.32 14.09
N ASP A 8 -9.96 22.76 13.92
CA ASP A 8 -10.17 21.37 13.46
C ASP A 8 -10.54 21.27 11.98
N ARG A 9 -10.45 22.37 11.21
CA ARG A 9 -10.54 22.35 9.73
C ARG A 9 -9.27 21.75 9.14
N ARG A 10 -9.19 20.41 9.21
CA ARG A 10 -8.09 19.63 8.65
C ARG A 10 -8.22 19.59 7.12
N GLU A 11 -7.13 19.94 6.43
CA GLU A 11 -7.09 20.03 4.96
C GLU A 11 -7.14 18.67 4.26
N TYR A 12 -6.86 17.58 4.98
CA TYR A 12 -6.76 16.23 4.42
C TYR A 12 -7.57 15.21 5.20
N TYR A 13 -8.16 14.27 4.46
CA TYR A 13 -8.81 13.10 5.04
C TYR A 13 -7.78 12.19 5.74
N ARG A 14 -8.16 11.62 6.88
CA ARG A 14 -7.31 10.71 7.67
C ARG A 14 -7.95 9.35 7.76
N ILE A 15 -7.16 8.32 7.51
CA ILE A 15 -7.57 6.92 7.61
C ILE A 15 -6.87 6.34 8.83
N GLU A 16 -7.65 5.92 9.80
CA GLU A 16 -7.18 5.06 10.89
C GLU A 16 -7.22 3.61 10.41
N ASP A 17 -6.08 2.93 10.43
CA ASP A 17 -5.97 1.55 9.94
C ASP A 17 -4.91 0.76 10.71
N THR A 18 -4.85 -0.55 10.48
CA THR A 18 -3.79 -1.44 10.96
C THR A 18 -3.04 -2.03 9.78
N ILE A 19 -1.76 -1.69 9.67
CA ILE A 19 -0.92 -2.03 8.51
C ILE A 19 0.40 -2.63 8.98
N ALA A 20 1.03 -3.45 8.14
CA ALA A 20 2.42 -3.86 8.36
C ALA A 20 3.37 -2.78 7.81
N LEU A 21 4.41 -2.44 8.59
CA LEU A 21 5.34 -1.36 8.28
C LEU A 21 6.80 -1.79 8.47
N GLU A 22 7.60 -1.62 7.43
CA GLU A 22 9.06 -1.67 7.50
C GLU A 22 9.60 -0.25 7.38
N ILE A 23 10.32 0.20 8.40
CA ILE A 23 10.86 1.57 8.45
C ILE A 23 12.35 1.50 8.72
N ARG A 24 13.13 2.06 7.80
CA ARG A 24 14.58 2.03 7.88
C ARG A 24 15.17 3.42 7.59
N PRO A 25 16.05 3.93 8.47
CA PRO A 25 16.83 5.13 8.17
C PRO A 25 17.75 4.92 6.97
N LEU A 26 17.77 5.91 6.08
CA LEU A 26 18.66 5.92 4.93
C LEU A 26 19.99 6.58 5.28
N SER A 27 21.08 6.00 4.80
CA SER A 27 22.40 6.65 4.78
C SER A 27 22.40 7.86 3.82
N ALA A 28 23.39 8.74 3.95
CA ALA A 28 23.53 9.91 3.07
C ALA A 28 23.66 9.53 1.59
N THR A 29 24.34 8.41 1.30
CA THR A 29 24.50 7.87 -0.06
C THR A 29 23.18 7.35 -0.62
N GLU A 30 22.44 6.57 0.16
CA GLU A 30 21.12 6.07 -0.23
C GLU A 30 20.16 7.24 -0.46
N ALA A 31 20.09 8.17 0.50
CA ALA A 31 19.27 9.37 0.41
C ALA A 31 19.48 10.17 -0.88
N SER A 32 20.69 10.19 -1.45
CA SER A 32 21.02 10.92 -2.68
C SER A 32 20.78 10.15 -3.98
N GLY A 33 20.58 8.83 -3.91
CA GLY A 33 20.37 7.97 -5.07
C GLY A 33 18.89 7.84 -5.44
N GLN A 34 18.59 7.75 -6.75
CA GLN A 34 17.26 7.35 -7.22
C GLN A 34 16.96 5.85 -6.96
N GLU A 35 17.97 5.08 -6.57
CA GLU A 35 17.90 3.62 -6.38
C GLU A 35 17.26 3.17 -5.05
N VAL A 36 16.95 4.09 -4.13
CA VAL A 36 16.29 3.76 -2.84
C VAL A 36 14.98 3.00 -3.02
N LEU A 37 14.26 3.29 -4.11
CA LEU A 37 13.02 2.62 -4.47
C LEU A 37 13.23 1.27 -5.19
N GLN A 38 14.43 1.01 -5.74
CA GLN A 38 14.72 -0.23 -6.47
C GLN A 38 15.12 -1.40 -5.57
N ASP A 39 15.50 -1.14 -4.32
CA ASP A 39 15.75 -2.17 -3.29
C ASP A 39 14.45 -2.65 -2.60
N ALA A 40 13.30 -2.29 -3.17
CA ALA A 40 12.02 -2.86 -2.82
C ALA A 40 12.00 -4.35 -3.19
N SER A 41 11.60 -5.20 -2.23
CA SER A 41 11.49 -6.65 -2.42
C SER A 41 10.82 -6.96 -3.77
N PRO A 42 11.42 -7.76 -4.66
CA PRO A 42 10.83 -8.05 -5.98
C PRO A 42 9.39 -8.59 -5.89
N LEU A 43 9.08 -9.30 -4.80
CA LEU A 43 7.73 -9.78 -4.53
C LEU A 43 6.75 -8.66 -4.19
N PHE A 44 7.21 -7.59 -3.54
CA PHE A 44 6.41 -6.41 -3.24
C PHE A 44 6.06 -5.62 -4.50
N ASN A 45 7.03 -5.44 -5.40
CA ASN A 45 6.79 -4.79 -6.69
C ASN A 45 5.79 -5.60 -7.52
N LEU A 46 5.97 -6.92 -7.58
CA LEU A 46 5.07 -7.81 -8.28
C LEU A 46 3.63 -7.75 -7.73
N LEU A 47 3.46 -7.71 -6.40
CA LEU A 47 2.15 -7.52 -5.77
C LEU A 47 1.51 -6.19 -6.17
N SER A 48 2.30 -5.12 -6.14
CA SER A 48 1.84 -3.77 -6.51
C SER A 48 1.37 -3.72 -7.97
N GLU A 49 2.14 -4.32 -8.88
CA GLU A 49 1.81 -4.42 -10.30
C GLU A 49 0.56 -5.29 -10.55
N LEU A 50 0.40 -6.40 -9.83
CA LEU A 50 -0.78 -7.27 -9.92
C LEU A 50 -2.06 -6.52 -9.53
N HIS A 51 -2.02 -5.76 -8.43
CA HIS A 51 -3.17 -4.98 -7.98
C HIS A 51 -3.51 -3.82 -8.90
N LEU A 52 -2.50 -3.13 -9.45
CA LEU A 52 -2.73 -2.08 -10.45
C LEU A 52 -3.40 -2.66 -11.71
N SER A 53 -2.90 -3.78 -12.21
CA SER A 53 -3.46 -4.47 -13.38
C SER A 53 -4.90 -4.94 -13.15
N GLU A 54 -5.21 -5.44 -11.94
CA GLU A 54 -6.57 -5.80 -11.55
C GLU A 54 -7.51 -4.59 -11.58
N PHE A 55 -7.08 -3.47 -11.01
CA PHE A 55 -7.85 -2.23 -10.96
C PHE A 55 -8.16 -1.69 -12.36
N GLU A 56 -7.15 -1.61 -13.23
CA GLU A 56 -7.29 -1.16 -14.63
C GLU A 56 -8.26 -2.05 -15.43
N SER A 57 -8.28 -3.36 -15.14
CA SER A 57 -9.12 -4.33 -15.83
C SER A 57 -10.61 -4.25 -15.46
N GLN A 58 -10.97 -3.59 -14.35
CA GLN A 58 -12.36 -3.58 -13.86
C GLN A 58 -13.35 -2.97 -14.85
N HIS A 59 -12.97 -1.88 -15.52
CA HIS A 59 -13.86 -1.23 -16.48
C HIS A 59 -14.10 -2.10 -17.72
N LEU A 60 -13.05 -2.78 -18.21
CA LEU A 60 -13.15 -3.69 -19.35
C LEU A 60 -14.08 -4.87 -19.04
N LEU A 61 -14.00 -5.43 -17.83
CA LEU A 61 -14.88 -6.52 -17.42
C LEU A 61 -16.36 -6.09 -17.40
N ARG A 62 -16.65 -4.84 -17.00
CA ARG A 62 -18.01 -4.28 -17.06
C ARG A 62 -18.51 -4.21 -18.50
N GLN A 63 -17.71 -3.67 -19.42
CA GLN A 63 -18.06 -3.59 -20.85
C GLN A 63 -18.27 -4.98 -21.48
N ILE A 64 -17.45 -5.97 -21.12
CA ILE A 64 -17.62 -7.35 -21.59
C ILE A 64 -18.93 -7.93 -21.04
N SER A 65 -19.24 -7.70 -19.75
CA SER A 65 -20.47 -8.21 -19.14
C SER A 65 -21.75 -7.68 -19.75
N GLU A 66 -21.72 -6.48 -20.35
CA GLU A 66 -22.85 -5.92 -21.10
C GLU A 66 -23.08 -6.68 -22.42
N ARG A 67 -22.02 -7.23 -23.02
CA ARG A 67 -22.06 -7.95 -24.30
C ARG A 67 -22.29 -9.44 -24.14
N ASP A 68 -21.56 -10.09 -23.22
CA ASP A 68 -21.62 -11.53 -22.99
C ASP A 68 -21.35 -11.87 -21.52
N ARG A 69 -22.39 -12.38 -20.85
CA ARG A 69 -22.33 -12.74 -19.43
C ARG A 69 -21.48 -13.99 -19.17
N ASN A 70 -21.41 -14.93 -20.11
CA ASN A 70 -20.65 -16.16 -19.95
C ASN A 70 -19.14 -15.87 -20.04
N ILE A 71 -18.73 -15.04 -21.01
CA ILE A 71 -17.34 -14.60 -21.13
C ILE A 71 -16.93 -13.79 -19.90
N ALA A 72 -17.78 -12.86 -19.45
CA ALA A 72 -17.50 -12.09 -18.23
C ALA A 72 -17.37 -12.97 -16.99
N ALA A 73 -18.25 -13.97 -16.83
CA ALA A 73 -18.17 -14.92 -15.72
C ALA A 73 -16.87 -15.74 -15.76
N PHE A 74 -16.46 -16.19 -16.95
CA PHE A 74 -15.20 -16.92 -17.13
C PHE A 74 -13.99 -16.04 -16.78
N LEU A 75 -13.92 -14.82 -17.30
CA LEU A 75 -12.83 -13.88 -17.00
C LEU A 75 -12.78 -13.51 -15.51
N LYS A 76 -13.93 -13.29 -14.88
CA LYS A 76 -14.02 -13.07 -13.43
C LYS A 76 -13.47 -14.26 -12.64
N SER A 77 -13.73 -15.49 -13.10
CA SER A 77 -13.12 -16.69 -12.50
C SER A 77 -11.61 -16.73 -12.68
N GLN A 78 -11.08 -16.30 -13.84
CA GLN A 78 -9.63 -16.20 -14.04
C GLN A 78 -9.00 -15.13 -13.14
N ASN A 79 -9.59 -13.93 -13.04
CA ASN A 79 -9.12 -12.90 -12.10
C ASN A 79 -9.10 -13.45 -10.68
N LYS A 80 -10.17 -14.13 -10.25
CA LYS A 80 -10.21 -14.71 -8.90
C LYS A 80 -9.07 -15.71 -8.64
N ARG A 81 -8.66 -16.48 -9.64
CA ARG A 81 -7.51 -17.38 -9.51
C ARG A 81 -6.20 -16.61 -9.37
N ILE A 82 -6.04 -15.51 -10.11
CA ILE A 82 -4.88 -14.61 -10.00
C ILE A 82 -4.87 -13.95 -8.62
N ASP A 83 -6.01 -13.49 -8.09
CA ASP A 83 -6.09 -12.91 -6.75
C ASP A 83 -5.64 -13.92 -5.68
N LEU A 84 -6.04 -15.18 -5.81
CA LEU A 84 -5.63 -16.24 -4.88
C LEU A 84 -4.13 -16.52 -4.95
N LEU A 85 -3.53 -16.48 -6.15
CA LEU A 85 -2.07 -16.59 -6.29
C LEU A 85 -1.36 -15.37 -5.69
N SER A 86 -1.92 -14.18 -5.89
CA SER A 86 -1.41 -12.94 -5.32
C SER A 86 -1.43 -12.99 -3.78
N GLN A 87 -2.46 -13.57 -3.17
CA GLN A 87 -2.51 -13.80 -1.72
C GLN A 87 -1.37 -14.69 -1.21
N VAL A 88 -0.93 -15.69 -1.98
CA VAL A 88 0.22 -16.53 -1.60
C VAL A 88 1.53 -15.72 -1.61
N ILE A 89 1.68 -14.82 -2.59
CA ILE A 89 2.82 -13.91 -2.68
C ILE A 89 2.77 -12.92 -1.50
N ALA A 90 1.61 -12.37 -1.20
CA ALA A 90 1.37 -11.47 -0.08
C ALA A 90 1.75 -12.07 1.28
N ILE A 91 1.38 -13.32 1.55
CA ILE A 91 1.80 -14.02 2.78
C ILE A 91 3.33 -14.10 2.87
N THR A 92 3.99 -14.37 1.74
CA THR A 92 5.45 -14.43 1.67
C THR A 92 6.09 -13.06 1.96
N VAL A 93 5.47 -11.99 1.47
CA VAL A 93 5.92 -10.59 1.68
C VAL A 93 5.64 -10.10 3.11
N LEU A 94 4.48 -10.44 3.68
CA LEU A 94 4.14 -10.08 5.06
C LEU A 94 5.14 -10.67 6.07
N GLY A 95 5.64 -11.88 5.80
CA GLY A 95 6.72 -12.47 6.60
C GLY A 95 8.05 -11.68 6.57
N GLN A 96 8.19 -10.65 5.73
CA GLN A 96 9.39 -9.83 5.58
C GLN A 96 9.23 -8.39 6.09
N ILE A 97 8.02 -7.79 6.08
CA ILE A 97 7.81 -6.35 6.27
C ILE A 97 7.56 -5.94 7.74
N GLY A 98 7.36 -6.88 8.64
CA GLY A 98 7.20 -6.62 10.08
C GLY A 98 5.75 -6.75 10.55
N GLU A 99 5.55 -6.63 11.85
CA GLU A 99 4.25 -6.88 12.48
C GLU A 99 3.24 -5.74 12.22
N PRO A 100 1.95 -6.05 12.03
CA PRO A 100 0.92 -5.04 11.89
C PRO A 100 0.81 -4.12 13.11
N GLN A 101 0.69 -2.81 12.88
CA GLN A 101 0.51 -1.79 13.91
C GLN A 101 -0.56 -0.76 13.51
N PRO A 102 -1.23 -0.12 14.49
CA PRO A 102 -2.15 0.96 14.20
C PRO A 102 -1.43 2.20 13.66
N VAL A 103 -2.01 2.83 12.66
CA VAL A 103 -1.47 4.03 12.01
C VAL A 103 -2.57 5.04 11.70
N ILE A 104 -2.16 6.28 11.44
CA ILE A 104 -3.02 7.30 10.84
C ILE A 104 -2.38 7.75 9.53
N ILE A 105 -3.05 7.50 8.41
CA ILE A 105 -2.57 7.88 7.07
C ILE A 105 -3.34 9.10 6.56
N SER A 106 -2.63 10.03 5.95
CA SER A 106 -3.19 11.17 5.22
C SER A 106 -2.39 11.44 3.95
N GLU A 107 -2.86 12.33 3.09
CA GLU A 107 -2.10 12.80 1.92
C GLU A 107 -0.73 13.39 2.31
N GLY A 108 -0.65 14.04 3.48
CA GLY A 108 0.57 14.68 3.97
C GLY A 108 1.57 13.74 4.65
N GLY A 109 1.23 12.47 4.86
CA GLY A 109 2.10 11.50 5.51
C GLY A 109 1.38 10.53 6.44
N ILE A 110 2.17 9.82 7.24
CA ILE A 110 1.74 8.74 8.12
C ILE A 110 2.24 8.95 9.56
N ASP A 111 1.36 8.71 10.52
CA ASP A 111 1.67 8.61 11.95
C ASP A 111 1.74 7.14 12.36
N PHE A 112 2.83 6.75 13.04
CA PHE A 112 3.14 5.37 13.42
C PHE A 112 4.07 5.34 14.65
N GLN A 113 4.18 4.18 15.29
CA GLN A 113 5.12 3.97 16.38
C GLN A 113 6.46 3.44 15.85
N HIS A 114 7.57 4.04 16.29
CA HIS A 114 8.91 3.54 16.03
C HIS A 114 9.64 3.21 17.34
N PRO A 115 10.35 2.06 17.44
CA PRO A 115 11.01 1.66 18.68
C PRO A 115 12.12 2.61 19.14
N SER A 116 12.74 3.34 18.21
CA SER A 116 13.84 4.26 18.48
C SER A 116 13.51 5.67 17.97
N PRO A 117 14.05 6.74 18.60
CA PRO A 117 13.86 8.08 18.10
C PRO A 117 14.62 8.30 16.78
N VAL A 118 13.97 8.94 15.82
CA VAL A 118 14.57 9.37 14.55
C VAL A 118 14.73 10.89 14.57
N ALA A 119 15.89 11.39 14.11
CA ALA A 119 16.12 12.83 14.03
C ALA A 119 15.20 13.50 13.00
N ILE A 120 14.70 14.69 13.33
CA ILE A 120 13.91 15.50 12.39
C ILE A 120 14.77 15.79 11.14
N GLY A 121 14.17 15.60 9.96
CA GLY A 121 14.83 15.77 8.67
C GLY A 121 15.62 14.56 8.19
N ALA A 122 15.71 13.48 8.98
CA ALA A 122 16.24 12.22 8.48
C ALA A 122 15.36 11.65 7.36
N ARG A 123 15.98 11.06 6.35
CA ARG A 123 15.26 10.34 5.29
C ARG A 123 15.07 8.88 5.69
N LEU A 124 13.86 8.38 5.48
CA LEU A 124 13.47 7.01 5.80
C LEU A 124 13.01 6.34 4.51
N SER A 125 13.32 5.05 4.34
CA SER A 125 12.51 4.18 3.47
C SER A 125 11.35 3.64 4.30
N VAL A 126 10.15 3.74 3.75
CA VAL A 126 8.94 3.20 4.34
C VAL A 126 8.37 2.19 3.34
N LYS A 127 8.21 0.94 3.75
CA LYS A 127 7.41 -0.03 3.00
C LYS A 127 6.20 -0.35 3.82
N LEU A 128 5.04 -0.36 3.19
CA LEU A 128 3.81 -0.60 3.91
C LEU A 128 2.90 -1.59 3.18
N VAL A 129 2.21 -2.43 3.95
CA VAL A 129 1.26 -3.41 3.43
C VAL A 129 -0.11 -3.15 4.08
N LEU A 130 -1.09 -2.78 3.27
CA LEU A 130 -2.47 -2.57 3.71
C LEU A 130 -3.18 -3.91 3.87
N MET A 131 -3.76 -4.12 5.04
CA MET A 131 -4.46 -5.35 5.39
C MET A 131 -5.97 -5.22 5.10
N PRO A 132 -6.71 -6.32 4.88
CA PRO A 132 -6.25 -7.71 4.82
C PRO A 132 -5.79 -8.17 3.43
N GLN A 133 -5.99 -7.39 2.36
CA GLN A 133 -5.66 -7.83 1.00
C GLN A 133 -4.16 -7.80 0.68
N ALA A 134 -3.35 -7.23 1.58
CA ALA A 134 -1.91 -7.08 1.46
C ALA A 134 -1.48 -6.24 0.24
N LEU A 135 -2.11 -5.06 0.09
CA LEU A 135 -1.73 -4.09 -0.93
C LEU A 135 -0.39 -3.44 -0.54
N GLY A 136 0.64 -3.60 -1.35
CA GLY A 136 1.93 -2.96 -1.14
C GLY A 136 1.94 -1.52 -1.65
N LEU A 137 2.49 -0.59 -0.85
CA LEU A 137 2.87 0.77 -1.27
C LEU A 137 4.33 1.08 -0.86
N LEU A 138 5.09 1.68 -1.78
CA LEU A 138 6.47 2.17 -1.59
C LEU A 138 6.52 3.68 -1.36
#